data_AF-B8AXV1-F1
#
_entry.id   AF-B8AXV1-F1
#
_cell.length_a   1.000
_cell.length_b   1.000
_cell.length_c   1.000
_cell.angle_alpha   90.00
_cell.angle_beta   90.00
_cell.angle_gamma   90.00
#
_symmetry.space_group_name_H-M   'P 1'
#
loop_
_entity.id
_entity.type
_entity.pdbx_description
1 polymer ?
#
loop_
_entity_poly.entity_id
_entity_poly.type
_entity_poly.pdbx_seq_one_letter_code
_entity_poly.pdbx_strand_id
1 'polypeptide(L)'
;MAKRHLLLVTTCLWALSCALLLHASSDGFLRVNLNKKRLDKEDLTAAKLAQQGNRLLKTGSSDSDPVPLVDYLNTQYYGVIGLAHRRRTSR
;
A
#
# COMPACT_ATOMS: atom_id res chain seq x y z
N MET A 1 51.39 8.85 17.95
CA MET A 1 50.70 9.30 16.72
C MET A 1 49.76 8.23 16.13
N ALA A 2 50.18 6.96 16.00
CA ALA A 2 49.38 5.88 15.38
C ALA A 2 47.97 5.65 15.95
N LYS A 3 47.77 5.77 17.27
CA LYS A 3 46.47 5.54 17.93
C LYS A 3 45.38 6.53 17.49
N ARG A 4 45.76 7.79 17.22
CA ARG A 4 44.84 8.84 16.73
C ARG A 4 44.39 8.57 15.29
N HIS A 5 45.32 8.12 14.45
CA HIS A 5 45.00 7.70 13.07
C HIS A 5 44.11 6.46 13.05
N LEU A 6 44.35 5.50 13.95
CA LEU A 6 43.50 4.30 14.06
C LEU A 6 42.05 4.67 14.43
N LEU A 7 41.87 5.58 15.39
CA LEU A 7 40.55 6.07 15.78
C LEU A 7 39.85 6.84 14.66
N LEU A 8 40.58 7.65 13.89
CA LEU A 8 40.03 8.36 12.72
C LEU A 8 39.60 7.39 11.61
N VAL A 9 40.40 6.34 11.36
CA VAL A 9 40.08 5.35 10.34
C VAL A 9 38.86 4.54 10.73
N THR A 10 38.76 4.12 12.00
CA THR A 10 37.58 3.38 12.46
C THR A 10 36.34 4.25 12.40
N THR A 11 36.35 5.48 12.91
CA THR A 11 35.16 6.36 12.83
C THR A 11 34.76 6.67 11.39
N CYS A 12 35.72 6.85 10.49
CA CYS A 12 35.46 7.04 9.06
C CYS A 12 34.82 5.79 8.43
N LEU A 13 35.33 4.59 8.71
CA LEU A 13 34.74 3.33 8.25
C LEU A 13 33.31 3.14 8.78
N TRP A 14 33.08 3.44 10.05
CA TRP A 14 31.76 3.38 10.68
C TRP A 14 30.78 4.36 10.00
N ALA A 15 31.18 5.61 9.78
CA ALA A 15 30.35 6.60 9.11
C ALA A 15 30.01 6.20 7.67
N LEU A 16 30.99 5.68 6.91
CA LEU A 16 30.81 5.18 5.55
C LEU A 16 29.85 3.99 5.51
N SER A 17 29.96 3.06 6.47
CA SER A 17 29.07 1.91 6.59
C SER A 17 27.62 2.33 6.82
N CYS A 18 27.39 3.26 7.74
CA CYS A 18 26.07 3.80 8.04
C CYS A 18 25.45 4.54 6.83
N ALA A 19 26.26 5.32 6.11
CA ALA A 19 25.80 6.03 4.91
C ALA A 19 25.38 5.06 3.79
N LEU A 20 26.13 3.98 3.58
CA LEU A 20 25.82 2.94 2.59
C LEU A 20 24.51 2.20 2.92
N LEU A 21 24.30 1.84 4.20
CA LEU A 21 23.06 1.19 4.65
C LEU A 21 21.83 2.09 4.48
N LEU A 22 21.94 3.39 4.78
CA LEU A 22 20.84 4.34 4.60
C LEU A 22 20.47 4.52 3.13
N HIS A 23 21.47 4.55 2.24
CA HIS A 23 21.24 4.68 0.80
C HIS A 23 20.49 3.46 0.25
N ALA A 24 20.86 2.24 0.66
CA ALA A 24 20.20 1.02 0.23
C ALA A 24 18.75 0.87 0.75
N SER A 25 18.42 1.47 1.91
CA SER A 25 17.08 1.37 2.50
C SER A 25 16.03 2.24 1.81
N SER A 26 16.44 3.24 1.00
CA SER A 26 15.54 4.27 0.47
C SER A 26 15.10 4.04 -0.98
N ASP A 27 15.76 3.17 -1.74
CA ASP A 27 15.72 3.24 -3.21
C ASP A 27 14.55 2.46 -3.86
N GLY A 28 13.70 1.78 -3.08
CA GLY A 28 12.67 0.88 -3.62
C GLY A 28 11.26 1.01 -3.06
N PHE A 29 11.04 1.79 -1.98
CA PHE A 29 9.72 1.89 -1.35
C PHE A 29 8.97 3.14 -1.83
N LEU A 30 8.17 2.97 -2.89
CA LEU A 30 7.12 3.91 -3.26
C LEU A 30 6.00 3.87 -2.21
N ARG A 31 6.07 4.77 -1.24
CA ARG A 31 5.01 4.94 -0.24
C ARG A 31 3.77 5.53 -0.91
N VAL A 32 2.77 4.68 -1.16
CA VAL A 32 1.44 5.15 -1.58
C VAL A 32 0.74 5.74 -0.35
N ASN A 33 0.58 7.06 -0.36
CA ASN A 33 -0.16 7.74 0.70
C ASN A 33 -1.63 7.31 0.65
N LEU A 34 -2.13 6.76 1.76
CA LEU A 34 -3.53 6.41 1.93
C LEU A 34 -4.25 7.52 2.67
N ASN A 35 -5.29 8.09 2.06
CA ASN A 35 -6.15 9.07 2.70
C ASN A 35 -7.32 8.37 3.37
N LYS A 36 -7.63 8.80 4.61
CA LYS A 36 -8.80 8.32 5.34
C LYS A 36 -10.06 9.06 4.86
N LYS A 37 -10.98 8.34 4.23
CA LYS A 37 -12.36 8.79 4.04
C LYS A 37 -13.14 8.47 5.31
N ARG A 38 -13.74 9.49 5.94
CA ARG A 38 -14.67 9.27 7.04
C ARG A 38 -15.94 8.65 6.43
N LEU A 39 -16.28 7.45 6.88
CA LEU A 39 -17.58 6.87 6.60
C LEU A 39 -18.61 7.62 7.45
N ASP A 40 -19.55 8.29 6.80
CA ASP A 40 -20.69 8.87 7.51
C ASP A 40 -21.64 7.75 7.96
N LYS A 41 -22.51 8.03 8.91
CA LYS A 41 -23.49 7.05 9.40
C LYS A 41 -24.44 6.60 8.29
N GLU A 42 -24.72 7.50 7.34
CA GLU A 42 -25.52 7.25 6.15
C GLU A 42 -24.80 6.33 5.14
N ASP A 43 -23.49 6.52 4.95
CA ASP A 43 -22.67 5.62 4.13
C ASP A 43 -22.68 4.19 4.71
N LEU A 44 -22.66 4.08 6.05
CA LEU A 44 -22.63 2.80 6.75
C LEU A 44 -23.99 2.07 6.70
N THR A 45 -25.11 2.80 6.74
CA THR A 45 -26.43 2.20 6.56
C THR A 45 -26.66 1.76 5.12
N ALA A 46 -26.21 2.55 4.14
CA ALA A 46 -26.23 2.17 2.72
C ALA A 46 -25.36 0.94 2.45
N ALA A 47 -24.17 0.87 3.06
CA ALA A 47 -23.27 -0.28 2.99
C ALA A 47 -23.95 -1.56 3.50
N LYS A 48 -24.59 -1.49 4.67
CA LYS A 48 -25.32 -2.62 5.26
C LYS A 48 -26.50 -3.07 4.40
N LEU A 49 -27.25 -2.13 3.83
CA LEU A 49 -28.38 -2.43 2.94
C LEU A 49 -27.90 -3.17 1.68
N ALA A 50 -26.81 -2.70 1.07
CA ALA A 50 -26.21 -3.34 -0.11
C ALA A 50 -25.65 -4.75 0.21
N GLN A 51 -25.07 -4.95 1.40
CA GLN A 51 -24.64 -6.28 1.85
C GLN A 51 -25.81 -7.25 2.03
N GLN A 52 -26.94 -6.80 2.58
CA GLN A 52 -28.14 -7.61 2.73
C GLN A 52 -28.71 -8.04 1.38
N GLY A 53 -28.77 -7.12 0.41
CA GLY A 53 -29.20 -7.44 -0.96
C GLY A 53 -28.30 -8.46 -1.65
N ASN A 54 -26.98 -8.36 -1.48
CA ASN A 54 -26.02 -9.27 -2.11
C ASN A 54 -26.04 -10.68 -1.47
N ARG A 55 -26.29 -10.76 -0.15
CA ARG A 55 -26.52 -12.04 0.56
C ARG A 55 -27.78 -12.76 0.06
N LEU A 56 -28.84 -12.01 -0.24
CA LEU A 56 -30.08 -12.58 -0.78
C LEU A 56 -29.86 -13.21 -2.16
N LEU A 57 -29.16 -12.51 -3.07
CA LEU A 57 -28.85 -12.98 -4.43
C LEU A 57 -27.97 -14.24 -4.45
N LYS A 58 -27.07 -14.37 -3.47
CA LYS A 58 -26.12 -15.49 -3.38
C LYS A 58 -26.73 -16.81 -2.91
N THR A 59 -27.91 -16.77 -2.28
CA THR A 59 -28.57 -17.99 -1.78
C THR A 59 -29.16 -18.85 -2.92
N GLY A 60 -29.19 -18.34 -4.16
CA GLY A 60 -29.72 -19.05 -5.34
C GLY A 60 -28.69 -19.76 -6.23
N SER A 61 -27.38 -19.62 -5.99
CA SER A 61 -26.34 -20.21 -6.85
C SER A 61 -25.50 -21.22 -6.07
N SER A 62 -25.94 -22.48 -6.10
CA SER A 62 -25.20 -23.64 -5.61
C SER A 62 -24.10 -24.02 -6.60
N ASP A 63 -23.12 -23.16 -6.80
CA ASP A 63 -21.88 -23.58 -7.44
C ASP A 63 -20.67 -22.93 -6.75
N SER A 64 -19.65 -23.76 -6.57
CA SER A 64 -18.59 -23.66 -5.56
C SER A 64 -17.48 -22.65 -5.88
N ASP A 65 -17.86 -21.45 -6.33
CA ASP A 65 -16.89 -20.39 -6.64
C ASP A 65 -16.47 -19.65 -5.34
N PRO A 66 -15.16 -19.50 -5.04
CA PRO A 66 -14.72 -18.83 -3.82
C PRO A 66 -15.22 -17.40 -3.80
N VAL A 67 -16.08 -17.11 -2.84
CA VAL A 67 -16.74 -15.81 -2.77
C VAL A 67 -15.72 -14.79 -2.27
N PRO A 68 -15.48 -13.71 -3.03
CA PRO A 68 -14.61 -12.65 -2.57
C PRO A 68 -15.17 -12.04 -1.29
N LEU A 69 -14.49 -12.24 -0.16
CA LEU A 69 -14.80 -11.63 1.13
C LEU A 69 -14.31 -10.17 1.15
N VAL A 70 -14.56 -9.43 0.07
CA VAL A 70 -14.04 -8.09 -0.12
C VAL A 70 -15.20 -7.11 0.07
N ASP A 71 -15.23 -6.52 1.26
CA ASP A 71 -16.25 -5.56 1.66
C ASP A 71 -15.83 -4.13 1.31
N TYR A 72 -15.96 -3.78 0.04
CA TYR A 72 -15.58 -2.46 -0.47
C TYR A 72 -16.37 -1.31 0.17
N LEU A 73 -17.59 -1.57 0.61
CA LEU A 73 -18.48 -0.54 1.16
C LEU A 73 -18.04 -0.04 2.54
N ASN A 74 -17.34 -0.87 3.30
CA ASN A 74 -16.76 -0.51 4.59
C ASN A 74 -15.29 -0.04 4.49
N THR A 75 -14.75 0.13 3.28
CA THR A 75 -13.38 0.63 3.11
C THR A 75 -13.27 2.11 3.48
N GLN A 76 -12.30 2.43 4.33
CA GLN A 76 -12.09 3.79 4.85
C GLN A 76 -10.85 4.47 4.28
N TYR A 77 -10.04 3.75 3.52
CA TYR A 77 -8.76 4.24 3.03
C TYR A 77 -8.69 4.09 1.52
N TYR A 78 -8.26 5.14 0.83
CA TYR A 78 -8.04 5.14 -0.60
C TYR A 78 -6.67 5.73 -0.92
N GLY A 79 -6.00 5.14 -1.92
CA GLY A 79 -4.79 5.68 -2.53
C GLY A 79 -5.11 6.16 -3.95
N VAL A 80 -4.42 7.21 -4.40
CA VAL A 80 -4.55 7.68 -5.79
C VAL A 80 -3.40 7.09 -6.60
N ILE A 81 -3.73 6.43 -7.71
CA ILE A 81 -2.75 5.94 -8.68
C ILE A 81 -2.95 6.62 -10.03
N GLY A 82 -1.86 7.06 -10.65
CA GLY A 82 -1.87 7.59 -12.01
C GLY A 82 -1.74 6.45 -13.02
N LEU A 83 -2.76 6.23 -13.83
CA LEU A 83 -2.69 5.26 -14.93
C LEU A 83 -2.27 5.99 -16.21
N ALA A 84 -0.97 5.98 -16.51
CA ALA A 84 -0.47 6.46 -17.79
C ALA A 84 -0.27 5.27 -18.75
N HIS A 85 -1.16 5.13 -19.74
CA HIS A 85 -0.99 4.16 -20.82
C HIS A 85 -0.41 4.86 -22.06
N ARG A 86 0.87 4.59 -22.37
CA ARG A 86 1.54 5.10 -23.57
C ARG A 86 1.12 4.26 -24.77
N ARG A 87 0.41 4.87 -25.73
CA ARG A 87 -0.06 4.24 -26.98
C ARG A 87 1.09 3.60 -27.76
N ARG A 88 0.89 2.35 -28.20
CA ARG A 88 1.70 1.73 -29.26
C ARG A 88 1.66 2.59 -30.51
N THR A 89 2.83 2.98 -31.00
CA THR A 89 3.00 3.51 -32.35
C THR A 89 2.98 2.34 -33.33
N SER A 90 1.99 2.34 -34.22
CA SER A 90 2.05 1.61 -35.49
C SER A 90 1.40 2.49 -36.55
N ARG A 91 2.23 3.30 -37.21
CA ARG A 91 2.22 3.61 -38.66
C ARG A 91 3.10 4.82 -38.93
#